data_AF-A0AAD8J0G1-F1
#
_entry.id   AF-A0AAD8J0G1-F1
#
_cell.length_a   1.000
_cell.length_b   1.000
_cell.length_c   1.000
_cell.angle_alpha   90.00
_cell.angle_beta   90.00
_cell.angle_gamma   90.00
#
_symmetry.space_group_name_H-M   'P 1'
#
loop_
_entity.id
_entity.type
_entity.pdbx_description
1 polymer ?
#
loop_
_entity_poly.entity_id
_entity_poly.type
_entity_poly.pdbx_seq_one_letter_code
_entity_poly.pdbx_strand_id
1 'polypeptide(L)'
;MNSNSSSNSSKNKKRKREEAMVVKIMSSLEAVGDAIKEGNAILKDSNIIMEQSRQRVYSGEEIYSELELMNLEPKTLAKAYLFLIKNQDSAQALFGCPDRVRKTILDEIIGRDAS
;
A
#
# COMPACT_ATOMS: atom_id res chain seq x y z
N MET A 1 -35.17 67.76 -15.95
CA MET A 1 -34.28 66.88 -16.75
C MET A 1 -33.62 65.91 -15.78
N ASN A 2 -33.88 64.62 -15.97
CA ASN A 2 -33.66 63.55 -15.01
C ASN A 2 -32.39 62.78 -15.39
N SER A 3 -31.31 62.90 -14.61
CA SER A 3 -29.98 62.34 -14.97
C SER A 3 -29.32 61.65 -13.77
N ASN A 4 -29.98 60.68 -13.13
CA ASN A 4 -29.36 59.89 -12.05
C ASN A 4 -29.53 58.36 -12.20
N SER A 5 -30.08 57.87 -13.31
CA SER A 5 -30.34 56.44 -13.53
C SER A 5 -29.14 55.67 -14.13
N SER A 6 -28.23 56.34 -14.84
CA SER A 6 -27.15 55.69 -15.58
C SER A 6 -26.01 55.17 -14.67
N SER A 7 -25.66 55.91 -13.61
CA SER A 7 -24.56 55.59 -12.69
C SER A 7 -24.86 54.46 -11.70
N ASN A 8 -26.13 54.32 -11.29
CA ASN A 8 -26.55 53.20 -10.43
C ASN A 8 -26.66 51.87 -11.19
N SER A 9 -27.03 51.90 -12.48
CA SER A 9 -27.12 50.68 -13.30
C SER A 9 -25.76 49.99 -13.51
N SER A 10 -24.71 50.80 -13.68
CA SER A 10 -23.35 50.35 -13.96
C SER A 10 -22.64 49.82 -12.70
N LYS A 11 -22.86 50.44 -11.52
CA LYS A 11 -22.41 49.89 -10.22
C LYS A 11 -23.07 48.55 -9.90
N ASN A 12 -24.37 48.42 -10.15
CA ASN A 12 -25.10 47.17 -9.87
C ASN A 12 -24.66 46.03 -10.80
N LYS A 13 -24.37 46.35 -12.08
CA LYS A 13 -23.80 45.41 -13.06
C LYS A 13 -22.39 44.96 -12.67
N LYS A 14 -21.55 45.86 -12.13
CA LYS A 14 -20.22 45.53 -11.62
C LYS A 14 -20.29 44.57 -10.43
N ARG A 15 -21.13 44.88 -9.42
CA ARG A 15 -21.36 44.00 -8.26
C ARG A 15 -21.82 42.60 -8.65
N LYS A 16 -22.80 42.48 -9.55
CA LYS A 16 -23.27 41.17 -10.03
C LYS A 16 -22.16 40.36 -10.72
N ARG A 17 -21.22 41.03 -11.41
CA ARG A 17 -20.09 40.36 -12.08
C ARG A 17 -19.04 39.89 -11.06
N GLU A 18 -18.80 40.68 -10.02
CA GLU A 18 -17.92 40.31 -8.90
C GLU A 18 -18.53 39.15 -8.09
N GLU A 19 -19.82 39.20 -7.77
CA GLU A 19 -20.55 38.10 -7.11
C GLU A 19 -20.51 36.81 -7.96
N ALA A 20 -20.72 36.90 -9.28
CA ALA A 20 -20.59 35.75 -10.18
C ALA A 20 -19.16 35.19 -10.25
N MET A 21 -18.15 36.06 -10.17
CA MET A 21 -16.74 35.64 -10.12
C MET A 21 -16.42 34.92 -8.81
N VAL A 22 -16.92 35.41 -7.67
CA VAL A 22 -16.75 34.76 -6.36
C VAL A 22 -17.40 33.38 -6.36
N VAL A 23 -18.63 33.25 -6.88
CA VAL A 23 -19.30 31.95 -7.00
C VAL A 23 -18.49 30.98 -7.85
N LYS A 24 -17.95 31.46 -8.99
CA LYS A 24 -17.11 30.62 -9.86
C LYS A 24 -15.83 30.15 -9.15
N ILE A 25 -15.17 31.05 -8.41
CA ILE A 25 -13.97 30.71 -7.63
C ILE A 25 -14.30 29.66 -6.56
N MET A 26 -15.39 29.84 -5.81
CA MET A 26 -15.79 28.88 -4.77
C MET A 26 -16.10 27.51 -5.36
N SER A 27 -16.85 27.44 -6.46
CA SER A 27 -17.13 26.16 -7.14
C SER A 27 -15.85 25.47 -7.64
N SER A 28 -14.86 26.25 -8.08
CA SER A 28 -13.59 25.70 -8.55
C SER A 28 -12.74 25.19 -7.38
N LEU A 29 -12.78 25.88 -6.23
CA LEU A 29 -12.11 25.45 -5.00
C LEU A 29 -12.76 24.20 -4.42
N GLU A 30 -14.09 24.09 -4.47
CA GLU A 30 -14.83 22.87 -4.09
C GLU A 30 -14.41 21.69 -4.97
N ALA A 31 -14.38 21.87 -6.29
CA ALA A 31 -13.93 20.83 -7.22
C ALA A 31 -12.48 20.38 -6.95
N VAL A 32 -11.57 21.30 -6.66
CA VAL A 32 -10.19 20.97 -6.25
C VAL A 32 -10.18 20.22 -4.91
N GLY A 33 -10.97 20.68 -3.94
CA GLY A 33 -11.09 20.04 -2.63
C GLY A 33 -11.59 18.60 -2.74
N ASP A 34 -12.57 18.35 -3.61
CA ASP A 34 -13.10 17.02 -3.85
C ASP A 34 -12.12 16.12 -4.59
N ALA A 35 -11.42 16.64 -5.61
CA ALA A 35 -10.35 15.90 -6.28
C ALA A 35 -9.21 15.50 -5.32
N ILE A 36 -8.84 16.37 -4.36
CA ILE A 36 -7.85 16.04 -3.33
C ILE A 36 -8.36 14.94 -2.39
N LYS A 37 -9.63 15.00 -1.96
CA LYS A 37 -10.21 13.96 -1.10
C LYS A 37 -10.24 12.61 -1.82
N GLU A 38 -10.65 12.59 -3.09
CA GLU A 38 -10.66 11.38 -3.90
C GLU A 38 -9.25 10.81 -4.08
N GLY A 39 -8.28 11.65 -4.44
CA GLY A 39 -6.88 11.24 -4.54
C GLY A 39 -6.33 10.66 -3.23
N ASN A 40 -6.67 11.25 -2.09
CA ASN A 40 -6.27 10.75 -0.77
C ASN A 40 -6.93 9.40 -0.42
N ALA A 41 -8.18 9.17 -0.83
CA ALA A 41 -8.84 7.89 -0.65
C ALA A 41 -8.15 6.79 -1.46
N ILE A 42 -7.84 7.06 -2.74
CA ILE A 42 -7.12 6.13 -3.62
C ILE A 42 -5.73 5.79 -3.06
N LEU A 43 -4.99 6.79 -2.57
CA LEU A 43 -3.68 6.56 -1.95
C LEU A 43 -3.78 5.68 -0.71
N LYS A 44 -4.81 5.86 0.12
CA LYS A 44 -5.03 5.03 1.30
C LYS A 44 -5.33 3.58 0.92
N ASP A 45 -6.21 3.37 -0.05
CA ASP A 45 -6.54 2.03 -0.54
C ASP A 45 -5.33 1.36 -1.19
N SER A 46 -4.55 2.12 -1.96
CA SER A 46 -3.31 1.64 -2.57
C SER A 46 -2.29 1.22 -1.51
N ASN A 47 -2.14 1.96 -0.42
CA ASN A 47 -1.26 1.58 0.69
C ASN A 47 -1.70 0.28 1.37
N ILE A 48 -3.02 0.07 1.53
CA ILE A 48 -3.55 -1.19 2.10
C ILE A 48 -3.21 -2.37 1.18
N ILE A 49 -3.44 -2.23 -0.12
CA ILE A 49 -3.11 -3.26 -1.12
C ILE A 49 -1.61 -3.53 -1.11
N MET A 50 -0.78 -2.49 -1.10
CA MET A 50 0.67 -2.63 -1.05
C MET A 50 1.12 -3.37 0.20
N GLU A 51 0.56 -3.06 1.37
CA GLU A 51 0.89 -3.73 2.62
C GLU A 51 0.45 -5.20 2.62
N GLN A 52 -0.73 -5.51 2.08
CA GLN A 52 -1.20 -6.88 1.90
C GLN A 52 -0.37 -7.67 0.87
N SER A 53 0.18 -6.99 -0.13
CA SER A 53 1.02 -7.58 -1.17
C SER A 53 2.49 -7.69 -0.78
N ARG A 54 2.93 -7.03 0.30
CA ARG A 54 4.31 -7.17 0.79
C ARG A 54 4.51 -8.61 1.22
N GLN A 55 5.32 -9.33 0.45
CA GLN A 55 5.82 -10.64 0.87
C GLN A 55 6.55 -10.46 2.20
N ARG A 56 6.13 -11.23 3.21
CA ARG A 56 6.82 -11.25 4.51
C ARG A 56 8.24 -11.73 4.27
N VAL A 57 9.21 -10.89 4.63
CA VAL A 57 10.63 -11.23 4.63
C VAL A 57 10.98 -11.74 6.02
N TYR A 58 11.48 -12.97 6.11
CA TYR A 58 11.92 -13.57 7.36
C TYR A 58 13.37 -13.19 7.62
N SER A 59 13.64 -12.65 8.81
CA SER A 59 14.99 -12.44 9.29
C SER A 59 15.71 -13.77 9.52
N GLY A 60 17.05 -13.76 9.53
CA GLY A 60 17.83 -14.98 9.84
C GLY A 60 17.48 -15.57 11.20
N GLU A 61 17.24 -14.72 12.20
CA GLU A 61 16.82 -15.16 13.54
C GLU A 61 15.46 -15.87 13.51
N GLU A 62 14.46 -15.29 12.85
CA GLU A 62 13.14 -15.94 12.68
C GLU A 62 13.25 -17.28 11.95
N ILE A 63 14.03 -17.34 10.87
CA ILE A 63 14.25 -18.58 10.11
C ILE A 63 14.86 -19.65 11.02
N TYR A 64 15.87 -19.29 11.80
CA TYR A 64 16.55 -20.22 12.69
C TYR A 64 15.61 -20.74 13.79
N SER A 65 14.86 -19.85 14.44
CA SER A 65 13.89 -20.24 15.48
C SER A 65 12.79 -21.16 14.95
N GLU A 66 12.22 -20.87 13.77
CA GLU A 66 11.21 -21.75 13.16
C GLU A 66 11.78 -23.12 12.78
N LEU A 67 13.02 -23.18 12.28
CA LEU A 67 13.70 -24.45 11.97
C LEU A 67 14.04 -25.26 13.23
N GLU A 68 14.37 -24.61 14.36
CA GLU A 68 14.57 -25.31 15.63
C GLU A 68 13.29 -26.00 16.10
N LEU A 69 12.13 -25.37 15.95
CA LEU A 69 10.82 -25.97 16.29
C LEU A 69 10.51 -27.22 15.47
N MET A 70 11.09 -27.32 14.27
CA MET A 70 10.95 -28.51 13.43
C MET A 70 11.78 -29.69 13.95
N ASN A 71 12.69 -29.52 14.93
CA ASN A 71 13.50 -30.61 15.48
C ASN A 71 14.21 -31.43 14.38
N LEU A 72 14.99 -30.73 13.56
CA LEU A 72 15.76 -31.29 12.44
C LEU A 72 17.13 -31.75 12.92
N GLU A 73 17.72 -32.73 12.22
CA GLU A 73 19.12 -33.10 12.43
C GLU A 73 20.06 -31.90 12.19
N PRO A 74 21.15 -31.72 12.97
CA PRO A 74 21.98 -30.50 12.91
C PRO A 74 22.51 -30.14 11.51
N LYS A 75 22.88 -31.16 10.72
CA LYS A 75 23.34 -30.96 9.33
C LYS A 75 22.22 -30.47 8.42
N THR A 76 21.03 -31.03 8.57
CA THR A 76 19.84 -30.64 7.80
C THR A 76 19.40 -29.24 8.19
N LEU A 77 19.41 -28.91 9.50
CA LEU A 77 19.11 -27.57 10.01
C LEU A 77 20.06 -26.53 9.39
N ALA A 78 21.37 -26.76 9.44
CA ALA A 78 22.36 -25.84 8.87
C ALA A 78 22.15 -25.64 7.35
N LYS A 79 21.87 -26.72 6.61
CA LYS A 79 21.60 -26.65 5.16
C LYS A 79 20.32 -25.87 4.88
N ALA A 80 19.23 -26.16 5.60
CA ALA A 80 17.95 -25.47 5.49
C ALA A 80 18.09 -23.98 5.81
N TYR A 81 18.78 -23.64 6.89
CA TYR A 81 19.04 -22.25 7.27
C TYR A 81 19.76 -21.49 6.17
N LEU A 82 20.92 -22.00 5.70
CA LEU A 82 21.71 -21.35 4.64
C LEU A 82 20.94 -21.21 3.32
N PHE A 83 20.03 -22.14 3.04
CA PHE A 83 19.18 -22.10 1.88
C PHE A 83 18.08 -21.02 2.01
N LEU A 84 17.34 -21.02 3.11
CA LEU A 84 16.18 -20.15 3.31
C LEU A 84 16.57 -18.68 3.49
N ILE A 85 17.71 -18.37 4.12
CA ILE A 85 18.19 -16.98 4.21
C ILE A 85 18.45 -16.37 2.83
N LYS A 86 18.80 -17.21 1.84
CA LYS A 86 19.06 -16.80 0.45
C LYS A 86 17.80 -16.83 -0.43
N ASN A 87 16.77 -17.56 0.00
CA ASN A 87 15.55 -17.81 -0.78
C ASN A 87 14.31 -17.50 0.05
N GLN A 88 13.95 -16.21 0.10
CA GLN A 88 12.85 -15.71 0.93
C GLN A 88 11.47 -16.23 0.49
N ASP A 89 11.25 -16.45 -0.81
CA ASP A 89 10.01 -17.06 -1.31
C ASP A 89 9.82 -18.47 -0.74
N SER A 90 10.90 -19.25 -0.66
CA SER A 90 10.89 -20.58 -0.05
C SER A 90 10.64 -20.52 1.46
N ALA A 91 11.22 -19.52 2.16
CA ALA A 91 10.93 -19.27 3.58
C ALA A 91 9.46 -18.92 3.80
N GLN A 92 8.90 -18.05 2.93
CA GLN A 92 7.48 -17.69 2.98
C GLN A 92 6.57 -18.89 2.74
N ALA A 93 6.86 -19.72 1.73
CA ALA A 93 6.09 -20.92 1.44
C ALA A 93 6.15 -21.94 2.59
N LEU A 94 7.35 -22.15 3.16
CA LEU A 94 7.57 -23.08 4.25
C LEU A 94 6.88 -22.63 5.54
N PHE A 95 7.13 -21.40 6.00
CA PHE A 95 6.60 -20.93 7.29
C PHE A 95 5.14 -20.47 7.21
N GLY A 96 4.63 -20.20 6.00
CA GLY A 96 3.22 -19.90 5.77
C GLY A 96 2.27 -21.10 5.87
N CYS A 97 2.80 -22.34 5.92
CA CYS A 97 1.99 -23.55 6.04
C CYS A 97 1.96 -24.11 7.48
N PRO A 98 0.97 -24.95 7.83
CA PRO A 98 0.87 -25.56 9.16
C PRO A 98 2.07 -26.45 9.50
N ASP A 99 2.52 -26.45 10.76
CA ASP A 99 3.71 -27.18 11.26
C ASP A 99 3.80 -28.63 10.79
N ARG A 100 2.66 -29.33 10.78
CA ARG A 100 2.56 -30.75 10.41
C ARG A 100 3.04 -31.08 9.00
N VAL A 101 3.04 -30.12 8.06
CA VAL A 101 3.48 -30.33 6.67
C VAL A 101 4.83 -29.69 6.36
N ARG A 102 5.37 -28.86 7.27
CA ARG A 102 6.60 -28.09 7.01
C ARG A 102 7.79 -28.97 6.68
N LYS A 103 7.97 -30.11 7.37
CA LYS A 103 9.08 -31.03 7.08
C LYS A 103 9.03 -31.57 5.64
N THR A 104 7.86 -32.04 5.20
CA THR A 104 7.66 -32.56 3.85
C THR A 104 7.95 -31.48 2.81
N ILE A 105 7.47 -30.26 3.05
CA ILE A 105 7.73 -29.12 2.16
C ILE A 105 9.21 -28.76 2.13
N LEU A 106 9.89 -28.76 3.27
CA LEU A 106 11.33 -28.49 3.35
C LEU A 106 12.15 -29.51 2.55
N ASP A 107 11.78 -30.79 2.64
CA ASP A 107 12.44 -31.86 1.88
C ASP A 107 12.23 -31.69 0.36
N GLU A 108 11.02 -31.31 -0.07
CA GLU A 108 10.76 -31.01 -1.48
C GLU A 108 11.54 -29.80 -1.99
N ILE A 109 11.61 -28.73 -1.19
CA ILE A 109 12.34 -27.51 -1.55
C ILE A 109 13.84 -27.81 -1.68
N ILE A 110 14.44 -28.41 -0.65
CA ILE A 110 15.88 -28.72 -0.63
C ILE A 110 16.24 -29.79 -1.68
N GLY A 111 15.33 -30.72 -1.97
CA GLY A 111 15.52 -31.76 -2.99
C GLY A 111 15.53 -31.20 -4.41
N ARG A 112 14.70 -30.20 -4.71
CA ARG A 112 14.63 -29.56 -6.03
C ARG A 112 15.87 -28.73 -6.36
N ASP A 113 16.49 -28.06 -5.38
CA ASP A 113 17.72 -27.29 -5.59
C ASP A 113 19.00 -28.13 -5.69
N ALA A 114 18.92 -29.43 -5.40
CA ALA A 114 20.03 -30.37 -5.54
C ALA A 114 20.07 -31.10 -6.90
N SER A 115 19.09 -30.82 -7.77
CA SER A 115 18.91 -31.43 -9.11
C SER A 115 19.31 -30.46 -10.21
#